data_AF-A0A4Q6FZ37-F1
#
_entry.id   AF-A0A4Q6FZ37-F1
#
_cell.length_a   1.000
_cell.length_b   1.000
_cell.length_c   1.000
_cell.angle_alpha   90.00
_cell.angle_beta   90.00
_cell.angle_gamma   90.00
#
_symmetry.space_group_name_H-M   'P 1'
#
loop_
_entity.id
_entity.type
_entity.pdbx_description
1 polymer ?
#
loop_
_entity_poly.entity_id
_entity_poly.type
_entity_poly.pdbx_seq_one_letter_code
_entity_poly.pdbx_strand_id
1 'polypeptide(L)'
;MNSPHNRKPNPDKGLGFTYSYQLASISLPQRNHHAKISLGKQAYLNRGHIVIAKSFALVLLFILPILGVTACKDDSDDNDTELPPGIGLSPTDDSQLNYADESRWLCLPDRSDACSSVPATSELLADGSFAAIPASAVDDSVDCFYVHPTSDLSIKAGNSENFEYLEPVQQLAQMQAAPFRGTCRIFAPLYHQVTIGTYVLPDDERQPYLDRAAADVRTAFDYYMANFNRGRKLVLIGHSQGSEMLSIILKEKFDTNAALRSQLLLAIIPGFAIHVPLGAARGGTFTNLPACQAAGEVGCVIAYRSYKKNTFYLGDGSIKLLDNEEELCVNPATLDNAALTANDRRSDRAPLIGTLLPPPGWISDSTRKVLSPTPFVLANTAYSSACASGPDPRNRYLSIDENLPASDSRHGLVLLDSEALTGITGLHTLDLQFPMAELINLVRARR
;
A
#
# COMPACT_ATOMS: atom_id res chain seq x y z
N MET A 1 -42.37 -37.37 -26.95
CA MET A 1 -43.14 -38.39 -26.19
C MET A 1 -42.18 -39.49 -25.77
N ASN A 2 -42.17 -39.76 -24.46
CA ASN A 2 -41.70 -40.96 -23.75
C ASN A 2 -40.22 -41.40 -23.86
N SER A 3 -39.47 -41.12 -22.78
CA SER A 3 -38.61 -42.12 -22.10
C SER A 3 -39.52 -43.13 -21.32
N PRO A 4 -39.09 -44.31 -20.79
CA PRO A 4 -37.81 -44.56 -20.09
C PRO A 4 -37.23 -46.02 -20.16
N HIS A 5 -36.00 -46.22 -19.68
CA HIS A 5 -35.65 -47.08 -18.51
C HIS A 5 -34.19 -47.60 -18.48
N ASN A 6 -33.49 -47.14 -17.44
CA ASN A 6 -32.79 -47.92 -16.39
C ASN A 6 -31.67 -48.93 -16.73
N ARG A 7 -30.44 -48.63 -16.28
CA ARG A 7 -29.62 -49.54 -15.46
C ARG A 7 -28.47 -48.80 -14.74
N LYS A 8 -28.37 -49.01 -13.42
CA LYS A 8 -27.30 -48.55 -12.50
C LYS A 8 -25.97 -49.28 -12.75
N PRO A 9 -24.83 -48.72 -12.31
CA PRO A 9 -23.68 -49.51 -11.83
C PRO A 9 -23.29 -49.23 -10.36
N ASN A 10 -22.73 -50.27 -9.72
CA ASN A 10 -22.13 -50.32 -8.38
C ASN A 10 -20.61 -50.01 -8.46
N PRO A 11 -19.94 -49.63 -7.35
CA PRO A 11 -18.65 -48.92 -7.35
C PRO A 11 -17.43 -49.86 -7.19
N ASP A 12 -16.27 -49.22 -7.01
CA ASP A 12 -14.95 -49.72 -6.62
C ASP A 12 -13.94 -49.98 -7.74
N LYS A 13 -12.98 -49.04 -7.84
CA LYS A 13 -11.53 -49.32 -7.82
C LYS A 13 -10.75 -48.01 -7.68
N GLY A 14 -10.19 -47.81 -6.49
CA GLY A 14 -9.17 -46.80 -6.22
C GLY A 14 -7.81 -47.20 -6.81
N LEU A 15 -7.06 -46.21 -7.29
CA LEU A 15 -5.67 -46.31 -7.67
C LEU A 15 -4.90 -45.28 -6.84
N GLY A 16 -4.15 -45.77 -5.84
CA GLY A 16 -3.13 -45.02 -5.14
C GLY A 16 -1.79 -45.17 -5.87
N PHE A 17 -1.12 -44.05 -6.10
CA PHE A 17 0.28 -44.01 -6.53
C PHE A 17 1.12 -43.39 -5.42
N THR A 18 2.00 -44.19 -4.84
CA THR A 18 3.08 -43.80 -3.92
C THR A 18 4.33 -43.47 -4.73
N TYR A 19 4.91 -42.29 -4.52
CA TYR A 19 6.24 -41.93 -5.04
C TYR A 19 7.26 -41.97 -3.90
N SER A 20 8.27 -42.83 -4.04
CA SER A 20 9.45 -42.90 -3.19
C SER A 20 10.52 -41.91 -3.68
N TYR A 21 10.99 -41.02 -2.80
CA TYR A 21 12.15 -40.16 -3.07
C TYR A 21 13.43 -40.83 -2.56
N GLN A 22 14.40 -40.99 -3.46
CA GLN A 22 15.71 -41.56 -3.19
C GLN A 22 16.72 -40.40 -3.05
N LEU A 23 17.27 -40.22 -1.85
CA LEU A 23 18.28 -39.21 -1.55
C LEU A 23 19.64 -39.64 -2.13
N ALA A 24 20.17 -38.87 -3.07
CA ALA A 24 21.55 -38.98 -3.54
C ALA A 24 22.44 -37.99 -2.78
N SER A 25 23.38 -38.51 -2.01
CA SER A 25 24.43 -37.78 -1.32
C SER A 25 25.61 -37.51 -2.27
N ILE A 26 25.98 -36.24 -2.43
CA ILE A 26 27.17 -35.82 -3.19
C ILE A 26 28.23 -35.34 -2.19
N SER A 27 29.41 -35.94 -2.24
CA SER A 27 30.59 -35.54 -1.45
C SER A 27 31.38 -34.43 -2.15
N LEU A 28 31.92 -33.51 -1.37
CA LEU A 28 32.87 -32.47 -1.82
C LEU A 28 34.27 -32.81 -1.31
N PRO A 29 35.34 -32.69 -2.13
CA PRO A 29 36.70 -32.95 -1.68
C PRO A 29 37.37 -31.70 -1.07
N GLN A 30 38.12 -31.92 0.00
CA GLN A 30 39.04 -30.96 0.61
C GLN A 30 40.28 -30.71 -0.27
N ARG A 31 40.78 -29.46 -0.31
CA ARG A 31 42.22 -29.17 -0.47
C ARG A 31 42.63 -27.90 0.29
N ASN A 32 43.71 -28.05 1.06
CA ASN A 32 44.53 -27.00 1.68
C ASN A 32 45.50 -26.39 0.65
N HIS A 33 45.76 -25.08 0.72
CA HIS A 33 47.08 -24.55 1.10
C HIS A 33 47.20 -23.01 1.08
N HIS A 34 48.10 -22.57 1.96
CA HIS A 34 48.55 -21.24 2.34
C HIS A 34 48.96 -20.27 1.21
N ALA A 35 48.68 -18.98 1.43
CA ALA A 35 49.59 -17.88 1.13
C ALA A 35 49.42 -16.74 2.17
N LYS A 36 50.54 -16.27 2.72
CA LYS A 36 50.68 -15.15 3.68
C LYS A 36 51.13 -13.87 2.93
N ILE A 37 50.99 -12.73 3.63
CA ILE A 37 51.57 -11.37 3.41
C ILE A 37 50.58 -10.43 2.68
N SER A 38 50.22 -9.21 3.11
CA SER A 38 50.77 -8.21 4.06
C SER A 38 49.63 -7.37 4.67
N LEU A 39 49.80 -6.90 5.92
CA LEU A 39 48.93 -5.93 6.60
C LEU A 39 49.04 -4.53 5.98
N GLY A 40 47.90 -3.94 5.64
CA GLY A 40 47.73 -2.51 5.42
C GLY A 40 46.45 -2.03 6.13
N LYS A 41 46.61 -1.18 7.14
CA LYS A 41 45.53 -0.61 7.96
C LYS A 41 44.60 0.25 7.09
N GLN A 42 43.30 -0.05 7.12
CA GLN A 42 42.26 0.98 7.01
C GLN A 42 40.98 0.49 7.68
N ALA A 43 40.78 0.96 8.91
CA ALA A 43 39.56 0.73 9.67
C ALA A 43 38.48 1.70 9.16
N TYR A 44 37.47 1.16 8.48
CA TYR A 44 36.16 1.78 8.36
C TYR A 44 35.17 0.82 9.01
N LEU A 45 34.62 1.24 10.14
CA LEU A 45 33.60 0.51 10.89
C LEU A 45 32.29 0.54 10.09
N ASN A 46 31.97 -0.58 9.46
CA ASN A 46 30.67 -0.85 8.86
C ASN A 46 29.90 -1.76 9.85
N ARG A 47 28.91 -1.20 10.54
CA ARG A 47 27.88 -1.92 11.30
C ARG A 47 26.55 -1.43 10.75
N GLY A 48 25.60 -2.22 10.27
CA GLY A 48 25.54 -3.64 9.98
C GLY A 48 24.22 -3.83 9.23
N HIS A 49 24.28 -4.27 7.98
CA HIS A 49 23.09 -4.72 7.24
C HIS A 49 22.93 -6.21 7.51
N ILE A 50 21.92 -6.57 8.31
CA ILE A 50 21.40 -7.93 8.34
C ILE A 50 20.08 -7.90 7.58
N VAL A 51 20.15 -8.28 6.31
CA VAL A 51 18.98 -8.62 5.50
C VAL A 51 18.47 -9.97 6.01
N ILE A 52 17.37 -9.96 6.76
CA ILE A 52 16.66 -11.19 7.10
C ILE A 52 15.72 -11.49 5.93
N ALA A 53 16.19 -12.35 5.03
CA ALA A 53 15.30 -13.09 4.14
C ALA A 53 14.48 -14.06 5.01
N LYS A 54 13.15 -13.89 5.05
CA LYS A 54 12.25 -14.92 5.58
C LYS A 54 11.04 -15.07 4.66
N SER A 55 11.07 -16.17 3.93
CA SER A 55 9.95 -16.81 3.27
C SER A 55 8.79 -16.99 4.26
N PHE A 56 7.57 -16.66 3.83
CA PHE A 56 6.35 -16.96 4.57
C PHE A 56 5.97 -18.42 4.30
N ALA A 57 6.01 -19.25 5.34
CA ALA A 57 5.42 -20.58 5.31
C ALA A 57 4.41 -20.72 6.45
N LEU A 58 3.15 -20.88 6.02
CA LEU A 58 1.98 -21.42 6.69
C LEU A 58 2.27 -22.15 8.03
N VAL A 59 1.61 -21.73 9.12
CA VAL A 59 1.50 -22.54 10.34
C VAL A 59 0.04 -22.93 10.54
N LEU A 60 -0.25 -24.19 10.20
CA LEU A 60 -1.47 -24.91 10.56
C LEU A 60 -1.22 -25.58 11.92
N LEU A 61 -1.95 -25.13 12.95
CA LEU A 61 -1.91 -25.71 14.31
C LEU A 61 -2.74 -27.01 14.36
N PHE A 62 -2.07 -28.13 14.66
CA PHE A 62 -2.71 -29.34 15.19
C PHE A 62 -2.60 -29.33 16.72
N ILE A 63 -3.73 -29.40 17.40
CA ILE A 63 -3.84 -29.58 18.85
C ILE A 63 -4.07 -31.07 19.14
N LEU A 64 -3.31 -31.64 20.07
CA LEU A 64 -3.66 -32.88 20.79
C LEU A 64 -3.17 -32.76 22.26
N PRO A 65 -4.01 -33.08 23.26
CA PRO A 65 -3.67 -32.91 24.67
C PRO A 65 -3.06 -34.19 25.27
N ILE A 66 -2.12 -34.05 26.21
CA ILE A 66 -1.76 -35.14 27.13
C ILE A 66 -1.74 -34.60 28.56
N LEU A 67 -2.54 -35.26 29.41
CA LEU A 67 -2.63 -35.13 30.87
C LEU A 67 -1.54 -35.95 31.57
N GLY A 68 -1.08 -35.50 32.75
CA GLY A 68 -0.53 -36.40 33.78
C GLY A 68 0.52 -35.85 34.77
N VAL A 69 0.06 -35.26 35.89
CA VAL A 69 0.48 -35.30 37.33
C VAL A 69 1.88 -35.90 37.66
N THR A 70 2.76 -35.34 38.51
CA THR A 70 2.67 -35.16 39.99
C THR A 70 3.76 -34.26 40.60
N ALA A 71 3.43 -33.66 41.76
CA ALA A 71 4.21 -32.74 42.61
C ALA A 71 5.30 -33.40 43.49
N CYS A 72 6.35 -32.63 43.87
CA CYS A 72 6.65 -32.18 45.26
C CYS A 72 8.03 -31.49 45.43
N LYS A 73 7.98 -30.25 45.93
CA LYS A 73 8.71 -29.64 47.06
C LYS A 73 10.18 -29.13 46.95
N ASP A 74 10.27 -27.79 47.12
CA ASP A 74 11.27 -26.88 47.73
C ASP A 74 12.76 -27.22 47.79
N ASP A 75 13.60 -26.35 47.21
CA ASP A 75 14.54 -25.54 47.98
C ASP A 75 14.99 -24.28 47.20
N SER A 76 15.23 -23.23 47.97
CA SER A 76 15.49 -21.83 47.64
C SER A 76 16.75 -21.54 46.80
N ASP A 77 16.65 -20.58 45.88
CA ASP A 77 17.58 -19.46 45.75
C ASP A 77 17.00 -18.41 44.78
N ASP A 78 16.59 -17.27 45.34
CA ASP A 78 15.98 -16.13 44.65
C ASP A 78 16.96 -15.45 43.69
N ASN A 79 16.65 -15.44 42.40
CA ASN A 79 17.06 -14.37 41.50
C ASN A 79 16.05 -14.21 40.34
N ASP A 80 14.81 -13.89 40.69
CA ASP A 80 13.77 -13.50 39.73
C ASP A 80 13.86 -11.99 39.48
N THR A 81 14.41 -11.62 38.31
CA THR A 81 14.03 -10.35 37.66
C THR A 81 12.81 -10.61 36.79
N GLU A 82 11.68 -10.83 37.47
CA GLU A 82 10.37 -10.87 36.84
C GLU A 82 9.97 -9.43 36.48
N LEU A 83 9.87 -9.13 35.18
CA LEU A 83 9.22 -7.90 34.72
C LEU A 83 7.73 -8.02 35.03
N PRO A 84 7.10 -7.02 35.70
CA PRO A 84 5.71 -7.13 36.09
C PRO A 84 4.77 -7.17 34.87
N PRO A 85 3.59 -7.81 35.00
CA PRO A 85 2.59 -7.88 33.95
C PRO A 85 1.97 -6.50 33.72
N GLY A 86 2.30 -5.87 32.60
CA GLY A 86 1.67 -4.63 32.15
C GLY A 86 0.32 -4.89 31.47
N ILE A 87 -0.70 -5.27 32.25
CA ILE A 87 -2.10 -5.02 31.90
C ILE A 87 -2.54 -3.86 32.79
N GLY A 88 -2.74 -2.69 32.18
CA GLY A 88 -3.13 -1.48 32.87
C GLY A 88 -2.45 -0.25 32.29
N LEU A 89 -2.73 0.07 31.02
CA LEU A 89 -2.56 1.46 30.58
C LEU A 89 -3.68 2.27 31.23
N SER A 90 -3.45 2.72 32.46
CA SER A 90 -3.95 4.04 32.84
C SER A 90 -3.32 5.05 31.87
N PRO A 91 -4.04 6.07 31.40
CA PRO A 91 -3.50 7.05 30.46
C PRO A 91 -2.28 7.70 31.11
N THR A 92 -1.09 7.29 30.70
CA THR A 92 0.09 8.09 30.96
C THR A 92 -0.04 9.32 30.08
N ASP A 93 0.28 10.46 30.66
CA ASP A 93 0.25 11.82 30.15
C ASP A 93 1.20 12.04 28.94
N ASP A 94 1.14 11.18 27.91
CA ASP A 94 1.77 11.38 26.60
C ASP A 94 0.76 12.08 25.70
N SER A 95 0.73 13.39 25.87
CA SER A 95 -0.11 14.36 25.20
C SER A 95 -0.14 14.17 23.69
N GLN A 96 -1.35 14.19 23.12
CA GLN A 96 -1.65 14.51 21.72
C GLN A 96 -0.51 15.24 21.00
N LEU A 97 -0.11 14.75 19.81
CA LEU A 97 0.99 15.36 19.07
C LEU A 97 0.74 16.86 18.82
N ASN A 98 1.72 17.69 19.16
CA ASN A 98 1.65 19.13 18.95
C ASN A 98 2.10 19.48 17.53
N TYR A 99 1.15 19.69 16.61
CA TYR A 99 1.45 20.04 15.23
C TYR A 99 1.91 21.50 15.00
N ALA A 100 1.99 22.32 16.06
CA ALA A 100 2.74 23.57 16.03
C ALA A 100 4.26 23.35 16.02
N ASP A 101 4.72 22.19 16.49
CA ASP A 101 6.10 21.76 16.33
C ASP A 101 6.32 21.22 14.90
N GLU A 102 7.14 21.93 14.13
CA GLU A 102 7.46 21.57 12.74
C GLU A 102 8.10 20.17 12.62
N SER A 103 8.72 19.64 13.69
CA SER A 103 9.28 18.28 13.71
C SER A 103 8.20 17.19 13.60
N ARG A 104 6.93 17.53 13.85
CA ARG A 104 5.77 16.62 13.70
C ARG A 104 5.23 16.54 12.28
N TRP A 105 5.90 17.20 11.34
CA TRP A 105 5.61 17.10 9.92
C TRP A 105 6.72 16.34 9.23
N LEU A 106 6.36 15.29 8.50
CA LEU A 106 7.25 14.59 7.58
C LEU A 106 7.58 15.45 6.35
N CYS A 107 6.56 16.14 5.85
CA CYS A 107 6.68 17.10 4.75
C CYS A 107 5.99 18.39 5.13
N LEU A 108 6.72 19.50 5.03
CA LEU A 108 6.23 20.84 5.29
C LEU A 108 6.79 21.79 4.23
N PRO A 109 5.95 22.59 3.53
CA PRO A 109 6.44 23.51 2.52
C PRO A 109 7.50 24.48 3.07
N ASP A 110 8.38 24.93 2.19
CA ASP A 110 9.55 25.79 2.50
C ASP A 110 10.66 25.12 3.33
N ARG A 111 10.51 23.83 3.68
CA ARG A 111 11.56 23.01 4.30
C ARG A 111 12.24 22.09 3.29
N SER A 112 13.52 21.81 3.53
CA SER A 112 14.25 20.76 2.80
C SER A 112 13.99 19.40 3.42
N ASP A 113 13.00 18.67 2.90
CA ASP A 113 12.61 17.34 3.37
C ASP A 113 12.24 16.38 2.21
N ALA A 114 11.66 15.22 2.56
CA ALA A 114 11.32 14.13 1.64
C ALA A 114 10.39 14.54 0.48
N CYS A 115 9.60 15.61 0.63
CA CYS A 115 8.66 16.07 -0.39
C CYS A 115 9.07 17.41 -1.03
N SER A 116 10.26 17.94 -0.73
CA SER A 116 10.71 19.26 -1.18
C SER A 116 10.90 19.39 -2.70
N SER A 117 11.12 18.27 -3.40
CA SER A 117 11.31 18.23 -4.86
C SER A 117 10.63 17.03 -5.51
N VAL A 118 10.26 17.16 -6.78
CA VAL A 118 9.87 16.02 -7.61
C VAL A 118 11.04 15.04 -7.69
N PRO A 119 10.84 13.73 -7.50
CA PRO A 119 11.93 12.76 -7.58
C PRO A 119 12.61 12.76 -8.94
N ALA A 120 13.95 12.72 -8.96
CA ALA A 120 14.73 12.62 -10.18
C ALA A 120 14.35 11.32 -10.91
N THR A 121 13.85 11.48 -12.14
CA THR A 121 13.21 10.41 -12.91
C THR A 121 13.67 10.44 -14.37
N SER A 122 13.92 9.25 -14.92
CA SER A 122 14.22 9.02 -16.33
C SER A 122 13.15 8.11 -16.90
N GLU A 123 12.69 8.37 -18.11
CA GLU A 123 11.80 7.47 -18.82
C GLU A 123 12.61 6.35 -19.45
N LEU A 124 12.25 5.10 -19.17
CA LEU A 124 12.79 3.95 -19.89
C LEU A 124 11.98 3.74 -21.17
N LEU A 125 12.64 3.84 -22.32
CA LEU A 125 12.04 3.63 -23.63
C LEU A 125 12.03 2.15 -24.01
N ALA A 126 11.23 1.81 -25.03
CA ALA A 126 11.06 0.43 -25.49
C ALA A 126 12.38 -0.22 -25.98
N ASP A 127 13.30 0.58 -26.52
CA ASP A 127 14.62 0.13 -27.00
C ASP A 127 15.67 -0.01 -25.88
N GLY A 128 15.31 0.30 -24.63
CA GLY A 128 16.19 0.22 -23.47
C GLY A 128 17.01 1.47 -23.21
N SER A 129 16.89 2.50 -24.05
CA SER A 129 17.49 3.81 -23.80
C SER A 129 16.66 4.61 -22.77
N PHE A 130 17.29 5.63 -22.19
CA PHE A 130 16.65 6.53 -21.23
C PHE A 130 16.47 7.92 -21.80
N ALA A 131 15.27 8.47 -21.62
CA ALA A 131 14.97 9.87 -21.92
C ALA A 131 14.86 10.69 -20.63
N ALA A 132 15.38 11.91 -20.66
CA ALA A 132 15.18 12.86 -19.58
C ALA A 132 13.74 13.37 -19.57
N ILE A 133 13.14 13.47 -18.39
CA ILE A 133 11.82 14.05 -18.23
C ILE A 133 11.96 15.56 -18.03
N PRO A 134 11.27 16.41 -18.80
CA PRO A 134 11.29 17.84 -18.59
C PRO A 134 10.83 18.22 -17.19
N ALA A 135 11.55 19.14 -16.55
CA ALA A 135 11.09 19.72 -15.30
C ALA A 135 9.75 20.42 -15.52
N SER A 136 8.76 20.07 -14.71
CA SER A 136 7.49 20.81 -14.68
C SER A 136 7.66 22.07 -13.83
N ALA A 137 7.05 23.17 -14.27
CA ALA A 137 6.95 24.36 -13.42
C ALA A 137 6.21 24.01 -12.13
N VAL A 138 6.79 24.44 -11.00
CA VAL A 138 6.15 24.29 -9.68
C VAL A 138 4.94 25.20 -9.61
N ASP A 139 3.85 24.68 -9.05
CA ASP A 139 2.62 25.42 -8.81
C ASP A 139 2.16 25.18 -7.37
N ASP A 140 2.03 26.27 -6.63
CA ASP A 140 1.73 26.30 -5.21
C ASP A 140 0.35 26.91 -4.91
N SER A 141 -0.52 26.96 -5.92
CA SER A 141 -1.92 27.43 -5.81
C SER A 141 -2.83 26.45 -5.05
N VAL A 142 -2.45 25.17 -5.01
CA VAL A 142 -3.20 24.06 -4.39
C VAL A 142 -2.32 23.38 -3.35
N ASP A 143 -2.97 22.84 -2.32
CA ASP A 143 -2.32 22.05 -1.28
C ASP A 143 -2.61 20.55 -1.44
N CYS A 144 -1.62 19.70 -1.19
CA CYS A 144 -1.80 18.27 -1.01
C CYS A 144 -1.60 17.94 0.47
N PHE A 145 -2.60 17.36 1.11
CA PHE A 145 -2.49 16.81 2.46
C PHE A 145 -2.35 15.29 2.35
N TYR A 146 -1.13 14.81 2.58
CA TYR A 146 -0.75 13.40 2.43
C TYR A 146 -0.65 12.71 3.79
N VAL A 147 -1.34 11.57 3.94
CA VAL A 147 -1.21 10.70 5.12
C VAL A 147 -0.51 9.42 4.71
N HIS A 148 0.66 9.18 5.29
CA HIS A 148 1.51 8.04 4.93
C HIS A 148 0.90 6.70 5.41
N PRO A 149 1.20 5.57 4.73
CA PRO A 149 0.79 4.25 5.17
C PRO A 149 1.62 3.78 6.38
N THR A 150 1.37 2.56 6.84
CA THR A 150 2.22 1.86 7.80
C THR A 150 3.65 1.70 7.27
N SER A 151 4.62 2.28 7.97
CA SER A 151 6.06 2.09 7.79
C SER A 151 6.69 1.25 8.90
N ASP A 152 6.01 1.12 10.05
CA ASP A 152 6.46 0.26 11.15
C ASP A 152 6.07 -1.20 10.89
N LEU A 153 7.03 -1.99 10.43
CA LEU A 153 6.84 -3.40 10.08
C LEU A 153 6.99 -4.35 11.29
N SER A 154 6.94 -3.84 12.52
CA SER A 154 6.91 -4.67 13.73
C SER A 154 5.68 -5.58 13.76
N ILE A 155 5.91 -6.87 14.03
CA ILE A 155 4.83 -7.84 14.26
C ILE A 155 4.14 -7.67 15.62
N LYS A 156 4.71 -6.84 16.50
CA LYS A 156 4.07 -6.48 17.77
C LYS A 156 3.01 -5.42 17.50
N ALA A 157 1.75 -5.74 17.80
CA ALA A 157 0.66 -4.79 17.70
C ALA A 157 0.87 -3.57 18.63
N GLY A 158 0.46 -2.40 18.16
CA GLY A 158 0.61 -1.13 18.84
C GLY A 158 0.60 0.05 17.88
N ASN A 159 0.68 1.26 18.45
CA ASN A 159 1.05 2.45 17.69
C ASN A 159 2.56 2.65 17.73
N SER A 160 3.15 3.15 16.64
CA SER A 160 4.55 3.53 16.59
C SER A 160 4.76 4.84 17.34
N GLU A 161 5.70 4.83 18.30
CA GLU A 161 6.17 6.01 19.04
C GLU A 161 7.46 6.59 18.43
N ASN A 162 7.91 6.03 17.30
CA ASN A 162 9.19 6.38 16.69
C ASN A 162 9.05 7.58 15.76
N PHE A 163 9.44 8.74 16.28
CA PHE A 163 9.51 10.00 15.52
C PHE A 163 10.95 10.44 15.21
N GLU A 164 11.95 9.60 15.50
CA GLU A 164 13.37 9.92 15.32
C GLU A 164 13.95 9.23 14.07
N TYR A 165 13.68 7.94 13.89
CA TYR A 165 14.14 7.19 12.73
C TYR A 165 13.06 7.19 11.64
N LEU A 166 13.15 8.20 10.77
CA LEU A 166 12.14 8.48 9.75
C LEU A 166 12.43 7.90 8.36
N GLU A 167 13.56 7.22 8.15
CA GLU A 167 13.96 6.75 6.82
C GLU A 167 12.88 5.92 6.10
N PRO A 168 12.21 4.92 6.73
CA PRO A 168 11.17 4.14 6.05
C PRO A 168 9.97 5.00 5.62
N VAL A 169 9.52 5.92 6.47
CA VAL A 169 8.38 6.79 6.15
C VAL A 169 8.77 7.88 5.13
N GLN A 170 10.03 8.33 5.14
CA GLN A 170 10.58 9.23 4.12
C GLN A 170 10.61 8.58 2.73
N GLN A 171 11.02 7.32 2.63
CA GLN A 171 11.00 6.58 1.36
C GLN A 171 9.57 6.46 0.80
N LEU A 172 8.59 6.16 1.67
CA LEU A 172 7.17 6.12 1.31
C LEU A 172 6.68 7.49 0.81
N ALA A 173 6.99 8.58 1.52
CA ALA A 173 6.64 9.93 1.07
C ALA A 173 7.31 10.29 -0.27
N GLN A 174 8.56 9.90 -0.47
CA GLN A 174 9.29 10.13 -1.73
C GLN A 174 8.67 9.40 -2.91
N MET A 175 8.14 8.19 -2.72
CA MET A 175 7.52 7.43 -3.80
C MET A 175 6.03 7.72 -4.00
N GLN A 176 5.29 8.11 -2.96
CA GLN A 176 3.83 8.29 -3.00
C GLN A 176 3.40 9.75 -3.12
N ALA A 177 4.08 10.68 -2.46
CA ALA A 177 3.65 12.08 -2.34
C ALA A 177 4.55 13.07 -3.11
N ALA A 178 5.87 12.93 -3.00
CA ALA A 178 6.82 13.83 -3.68
C ALA A 178 6.61 13.97 -5.21
N PRO A 179 6.13 12.96 -5.96
CA PRO A 179 5.78 13.12 -7.38
C PRO A 179 4.75 14.24 -7.64
N PHE A 180 3.88 14.54 -6.67
CA PHE A 180 2.89 15.62 -6.76
C PHE A 180 3.47 17.01 -6.50
N ARG A 181 4.73 17.15 -6.08
CA ARG A 181 5.33 18.44 -5.69
C ARG A 181 5.25 19.48 -6.80
N GLY A 182 5.31 19.07 -8.07
CA GLY A 182 5.15 19.97 -9.21
C GLY A 182 3.72 20.50 -9.42
N THR A 183 2.74 20.02 -8.64
CA THR A 183 1.32 20.36 -8.79
C THR A 183 0.67 20.95 -7.55
N CYS A 184 1.27 20.77 -6.37
CA CYS A 184 0.76 21.27 -5.11
C CYS A 184 1.87 21.41 -4.05
N ARG A 185 1.59 22.21 -3.02
CA ARG A 185 2.37 22.24 -1.78
C ARG A 185 2.03 21.01 -0.93
N ILE A 186 3.01 20.23 -0.51
CA ILE A 186 2.76 18.97 0.22
C ILE A 186 2.90 19.18 1.72
N PHE A 187 1.84 18.84 2.45
CA PHE A 187 1.78 18.75 3.90
C PHE A 187 1.59 17.28 4.27
N ALA A 188 2.48 16.73 5.09
CA ALA A 188 2.37 15.35 5.56
C ALA A 188 2.68 15.28 7.06
N PRO A 189 1.69 15.00 7.92
CA PRO A 189 1.96 14.84 9.35
C PRO A 189 2.62 13.49 9.65
N LEU A 190 3.48 13.49 10.66
CA LEU A 190 3.79 12.27 11.41
C LEU A 190 2.63 12.03 12.38
N TYR A 191 2.24 10.77 12.56
CA TYR A 191 1.20 10.38 13.49
C TYR A 191 1.58 9.04 14.14
N HIS A 192 0.91 8.69 15.24
CA HIS A 192 1.06 7.39 15.89
C HIS A 192 0.43 6.29 15.01
N GLN A 193 1.05 6.01 13.86
CA GLN A 193 0.64 4.96 12.92
C GLN A 193 0.56 3.59 13.63
N VAL A 194 -0.36 2.71 13.23
CA VAL A 194 -0.37 1.35 13.77
C VAL A 194 0.65 0.47 13.06
N THR A 195 1.35 -0.39 13.82
CA THR A 195 2.33 -1.35 13.27
C THR A 195 1.66 -2.39 12.39
N ILE A 196 2.43 -3.07 11.52
CA ILE A 196 1.87 -4.13 10.66
C ILE A 196 1.23 -5.27 11.48
N GLY A 197 1.79 -5.58 12.65
CA GLY A 197 1.24 -6.57 13.58
C GLY A 197 -0.12 -6.19 14.17
N THR A 198 -0.53 -4.93 14.07
CA THR A 198 -1.84 -4.48 14.56
C THR A 198 -2.97 -4.92 13.63
N TYR A 199 -2.71 -5.10 12.33
CA TYR A 199 -3.73 -5.52 11.36
C TYR A 199 -4.12 -7.01 11.45
N VAL A 200 -3.36 -7.83 12.18
CA VAL A 200 -3.74 -9.23 12.43
C VAL A 200 -4.67 -9.39 13.64
N LEU A 201 -4.88 -8.34 14.42
CA LEU A 201 -5.81 -8.35 15.54
C LEU A 201 -7.27 -8.36 15.07
N PRO A 202 -8.19 -8.94 15.86
CA PRO A 202 -9.63 -8.73 15.69
C PRO A 202 -10.00 -7.24 15.66
N ASP A 203 -11.10 -6.91 14.97
CA ASP A 203 -11.51 -5.52 14.75
C ASP A 203 -11.66 -4.72 16.06
N ASP A 204 -12.25 -5.31 17.11
CA ASP A 204 -12.47 -4.67 18.40
C ASP A 204 -11.18 -4.44 19.20
N GLU A 205 -10.21 -5.36 19.10
CA GLU A 205 -8.88 -5.19 19.70
C GLU A 205 -8.00 -4.21 18.92
N ARG A 206 -8.19 -4.14 17.59
CA ARG A 206 -7.47 -3.21 16.70
C ARG A 206 -7.95 -1.77 16.85
N GLN A 207 -9.26 -1.59 17.07
CA GLN A 207 -9.92 -0.28 16.99
C GLN A 207 -9.27 0.81 17.87
N PRO A 208 -8.90 0.58 19.14
CA PRO A 208 -8.30 1.63 19.98
C PRO A 208 -6.99 2.19 19.40
N TYR A 209 -6.17 1.36 18.74
CA TYR A 209 -4.94 1.82 18.10
C TYR A 209 -5.24 2.69 16.87
N LEU A 210 -6.23 2.31 16.07
CA LEU A 210 -6.69 3.10 14.93
C LEU A 210 -7.33 4.42 15.37
N ASP A 211 -8.06 4.43 16.49
CA ASP A 211 -8.67 5.64 17.05
C ASP A 211 -7.60 6.67 17.46
N ARG A 212 -6.49 6.22 18.06
CA ARG A 212 -5.34 7.09 18.37
C ARG A 212 -4.72 7.66 17.10
N ALA A 213 -4.45 6.81 16.10
CA ALA A 213 -3.91 7.25 14.82
C ALA A 213 -4.83 8.29 14.14
N ALA A 214 -6.15 8.05 14.15
CA ALA A 214 -7.14 8.96 13.59
C ALA A 214 -7.22 10.27 14.37
N ALA A 215 -7.08 10.24 15.70
CA ALA A 215 -7.05 11.44 16.53
C ALA A 215 -5.86 12.36 16.19
N ASP A 216 -4.68 11.80 15.98
CA ASP A 216 -3.52 12.57 15.53
C ASP A 216 -3.73 13.19 14.15
N VAL A 217 -4.15 12.39 13.15
CA VAL A 217 -4.40 12.88 11.79
C VAL A 217 -5.47 13.96 11.78
N ARG A 218 -6.52 13.83 12.61
CA ARG A 218 -7.55 14.86 12.79
C ARG A 218 -6.96 16.15 13.33
N THR A 219 -6.11 16.04 14.35
CA THR A 219 -5.42 17.19 14.97
C THR A 219 -4.49 17.89 13.97
N ALA A 220 -3.72 17.11 13.20
CA ALA A 220 -2.85 17.62 12.14
C ALA A 220 -3.65 18.37 11.07
N PHE A 221 -4.74 17.75 10.60
CA PHE A 221 -5.59 18.32 9.57
C PHE A 221 -6.21 19.65 10.03
N ASP A 222 -6.73 19.68 11.26
CA ASP A 222 -7.29 20.90 11.84
C ASP A 222 -6.25 22.00 12.01
N TYR A 223 -5.03 21.64 12.44
CA TYR A 223 -3.92 22.59 12.52
C TYR A 223 -3.54 23.13 11.12
N TYR A 224 -3.44 22.26 10.12
CA TYR A 224 -3.14 22.65 8.74
C TYR A 224 -4.21 23.58 8.16
N MET A 225 -5.49 23.25 8.35
CA MET A 225 -6.60 24.07 7.86
C MET A 225 -6.59 25.47 8.50
N ALA A 226 -6.28 25.55 9.80
CA ALA A 226 -6.25 26.82 10.54
C ALA A 226 -5.03 27.69 10.22
N ASN A 227 -3.85 27.08 10.01
CA ASN A 227 -2.58 27.82 9.97
C ASN A 227 -1.95 27.92 8.57
N PHE A 228 -2.17 26.93 7.69
CA PHE A 228 -1.42 26.79 6.44
C PHE A 228 -2.27 26.89 5.17
N ASN A 229 -3.49 26.34 5.18
CA ASN A 229 -4.32 26.23 3.98
C ASN A 229 -4.70 27.59 3.38
N ARG A 230 -5.07 28.57 4.24
CA ARG A 230 -5.48 29.94 3.85
C ARG A 230 -6.58 29.96 2.76
N GLY A 231 -7.49 29.00 2.78
CA GLY A 231 -8.61 28.90 1.85
C GLY A 231 -8.26 28.31 0.48
N ARG A 232 -7.07 27.73 0.31
CA ARG A 232 -6.68 27.04 -0.93
C ARG A 232 -7.52 25.79 -1.14
N LYS A 233 -7.74 25.45 -2.42
CA LYS A 233 -8.22 24.12 -2.78
C LYS A 233 -7.19 23.07 -2.34
N LEU A 234 -7.67 21.88 -2.02
CA LEU A 234 -6.81 20.81 -1.55
C LEU A 234 -7.09 19.46 -2.19
N VAL A 235 -6.04 18.65 -2.29
CA VAL A 235 -6.07 17.23 -2.63
C VAL A 235 -5.75 16.45 -1.36
N LEU A 236 -6.54 15.44 -1.04
CA LEU A 236 -6.21 14.48 0.03
C LEU A 236 -5.58 13.26 -0.62
N ILE A 237 -4.41 12.85 -0.13
CA ILE A 237 -3.68 11.68 -0.66
C ILE A 237 -3.41 10.71 0.48
N GLY A 238 -3.86 9.48 0.36
CA GLY A 238 -3.58 8.41 1.32
C GLY A 238 -3.25 7.12 0.60
N HIS A 239 -2.60 6.21 1.32
CA HIS A 239 -2.48 4.82 0.91
C HIS A 239 -2.65 3.92 2.12
N SER A 240 -3.27 2.75 1.96
CA SER A 240 -3.39 1.75 3.04
C SER A 240 -3.98 2.40 4.32
N GLN A 241 -3.26 2.37 5.44
CA GLN A 241 -3.62 3.09 6.68
C GLN A 241 -3.92 4.57 6.46
N GLY A 242 -3.14 5.28 5.63
CA GLY A 242 -3.38 6.69 5.35
C GLY A 242 -4.71 6.93 4.64
N SER A 243 -5.13 5.99 3.78
CA SER A 243 -6.47 6.00 3.17
C SER A 243 -7.57 5.72 4.19
N GLU A 244 -7.33 4.79 5.13
CA GLU A 244 -8.24 4.53 6.25
C GLU A 244 -8.42 5.79 7.11
N MET A 245 -7.33 6.44 7.52
CA MET A 245 -7.36 7.68 8.31
C MET A 245 -8.06 8.80 7.55
N LEU A 246 -7.75 8.99 6.27
CA LEU A 246 -8.41 10.01 5.45
C LEU A 246 -9.89 9.69 5.19
N SER A 247 -10.30 8.43 5.16
CA SER A 247 -11.72 8.07 5.07
C SER A 247 -12.52 8.55 6.29
N ILE A 248 -11.91 8.52 7.48
CA ILE A 248 -12.50 9.06 8.71
C ILE A 248 -12.65 10.59 8.59
N ILE A 249 -11.58 11.29 8.18
CA ILE A 249 -11.61 12.76 7.98
C ILE A 249 -12.64 13.17 6.92
N LEU A 250 -12.68 12.46 5.79
CA LEU A 250 -13.65 12.69 4.72
C LEU A 250 -15.07 12.52 5.24
N LYS A 251 -15.37 11.45 5.97
CA LYS A 251 -16.70 11.18 6.53
C LYS A 251 -17.13 12.20 7.58
N GLU A 252 -16.24 12.52 8.52
CA GLU A 252 -16.57 13.42 9.63
C GLU A 252 -16.70 14.88 9.19
N LYS A 253 -15.79 15.35 8.33
CA LYS A 253 -15.65 16.77 8.01
C LYS A 253 -16.19 17.13 6.64
N PHE A 254 -15.83 16.39 5.59
CA PHE A 254 -16.23 16.75 4.22
C PHE A 254 -17.66 16.30 3.94
N ASP A 255 -18.00 15.05 4.21
CA ASP A 255 -19.29 14.46 3.85
C ASP A 255 -20.49 15.23 4.45
N THR A 256 -20.29 15.86 5.60
CA THR A 256 -21.31 16.64 6.32
C THR A 256 -21.25 18.15 6.04
N ASN A 257 -20.20 18.66 5.37
CA ASN A 257 -19.97 20.09 5.17
C ASN A 257 -19.77 20.45 3.69
N ALA A 258 -20.78 21.07 3.07
CA ALA A 258 -20.73 21.49 1.68
C ALA A 258 -19.61 22.50 1.36
N ALA A 259 -19.25 23.38 2.31
CA ALA A 259 -18.19 24.36 2.10
C ALA A 259 -16.82 23.67 2.03
N LEU A 260 -16.53 22.70 2.91
CA LEU A 260 -15.30 21.91 2.83
C LEU A 260 -15.28 21.03 1.58
N ARG A 261 -16.39 20.39 1.19
CA ARG A 261 -16.47 19.65 -0.09
C ARG A 261 -16.16 20.53 -1.28
N SER A 262 -16.60 21.79 -1.28
CA SER A 262 -16.28 22.72 -2.36
C SER A 262 -14.78 23.04 -2.45
N GLN A 263 -14.01 22.88 -1.37
CA GLN A 263 -12.56 23.08 -1.36
C GLN A 263 -11.78 21.84 -1.83
N LEU A 264 -12.37 20.65 -1.76
CA LEU A 264 -11.75 19.40 -2.19
C LEU A 264 -11.68 19.33 -3.72
N LEU A 265 -10.48 19.16 -4.28
CA LEU A 265 -10.32 18.82 -5.69
C LEU A 265 -10.52 17.32 -5.89
N LEU A 266 -9.70 16.52 -5.22
CA LEU A 266 -9.70 15.07 -5.30
C LEU A 266 -9.35 14.48 -3.94
N ALA A 267 -9.98 13.36 -3.59
CA ALA A 267 -9.49 12.46 -2.54
C ALA A 267 -8.94 11.19 -3.21
N ILE A 268 -7.62 11.03 -3.22
CA ILE A 268 -6.90 9.90 -3.79
C ILE A 268 -6.53 8.97 -2.64
N ILE A 269 -7.33 7.93 -2.40
CA ILE A 269 -7.22 7.07 -1.21
C ILE A 269 -7.24 5.57 -1.56
N PRO A 270 -6.32 5.06 -2.41
CA PRO A 270 -6.24 3.64 -2.72
C PRO A 270 -5.69 2.79 -1.56
N GLY A 271 -5.77 1.46 -1.69
CA GLY A 271 -5.25 0.50 -0.71
C GLY A 271 -6.12 0.32 0.53
N PHE A 272 -7.29 0.95 0.59
CA PHE A 272 -8.29 0.76 1.64
C PHE A 272 -9.67 0.57 1.03
N ALA A 273 -10.51 -0.24 1.68
CA ALA A 273 -11.83 -0.55 1.17
C ALA A 273 -12.79 0.64 1.42
N ILE A 274 -13.28 1.21 0.33
CA ILE A 274 -14.37 2.20 0.32
C ILE A 274 -15.56 1.51 -0.35
N HIS A 275 -16.75 1.61 0.20
CA HIS A 275 -17.94 0.92 -0.30
C HIS A 275 -19.00 1.89 -0.77
N VAL A 276 -19.74 1.47 -1.81
CA VAL A 276 -20.90 2.16 -2.37
C VAL A 276 -22.01 1.14 -2.63
N PRO A 277 -23.29 1.55 -2.70
CA PRO A 277 -24.35 0.67 -3.15
C PRO A 277 -24.06 0.08 -4.53
N LEU A 278 -24.54 -1.13 -4.82
CA LEU A 278 -24.30 -1.81 -6.10
C LEU A 278 -24.61 -0.88 -7.28
N GLY A 279 -23.64 -0.71 -8.18
CA GLY A 279 -23.84 0.12 -9.36
C GLY A 279 -23.79 1.64 -9.11
N ALA A 280 -23.72 2.12 -7.88
CA ALA A 280 -23.77 3.53 -7.53
C ALA A 280 -22.38 4.16 -7.47
N ALA A 281 -22.37 5.49 -7.36
CA ALA A 281 -21.15 6.28 -7.19
C ALA A 281 -21.13 7.09 -5.90
N ARG A 282 -22.17 6.97 -5.08
CA ARG A 282 -22.34 7.70 -3.83
C ARG A 282 -23.28 6.89 -2.93
N GLY A 283 -23.11 7.02 -1.61
CA GLY A 283 -23.72 6.17 -0.61
C GLY A 283 -22.69 5.18 -0.06
N GLY A 284 -23.04 4.43 0.98
CA GLY A 284 -22.13 3.49 1.64
C GLY A 284 -21.19 4.20 2.60
N THR A 285 -19.87 4.14 2.37
CA THR A 285 -18.86 4.77 3.24
C THR A 285 -19.11 6.27 3.40
N PHE A 286 -19.47 6.95 2.31
CA PHE A 286 -19.80 8.37 2.28
C PHE A 286 -21.23 8.60 1.76
N THR A 287 -21.98 9.45 2.44
CA THR A 287 -23.37 9.79 2.09
C THR A 287 -23.43 10.78 0.93
N ASN A 288 -22.54 11.77 0.91
CA ASN A 288 -22.59 12.95 0.04
C ASN A 288 -21.37 13.13 -0.87
N LEU A 289 -20.22 12.53 -0.53
CA LEU A 289 -19.04 12.50 -1.40
C LEU A 289 -19.18 11.42 -2.46
N PRO A 290 -19.20 11.77 -3.76
CA PRO A 290 -19.23 10.78 -4.83
C PRO A 290 -17.82 10.25 -5.14
N ALA A 291 -17.76 9.07 -5.74
CA ALA A 291 -16.65 8.63 -6.57
C ALA A 291 -16.51 9.54 -7.79
N CYS A 292 -15.30 9.71 -8.31
CA CYS A 292 -15.10 10.46 -9.55
C CYS A 292 -15.65 9.68 -10.76
N GLN A 293 -16.45 10.34 -11.60
CA GLN A 293 -17.14 9.75 -12.74
C GLN A 293 -17.03 10.56 -14.04
N ALA A 294 -16.54 11.79 -14.00
CA ALA A 294 -16.46 12.66 -15.18
C ALA A 294 -15.12 13.41 -15.32
N ALA A 295 -14.82 13.77 -16.56
CA ALA A 295 -13.67 14.61 -16.90
C ALA A 295 -13.80 15.98 -16.23
N GLY A 296 -12.72 16.43 -15.57
CA GLY A 296 -12.71 17.70 -14.84
C GLY A 296 -13.58 17.76 -13.58
N GLU A 297 -14.19 16.65 -13.15
CA GLU A 297 -14.96 16.61 -11.91
C GLU A 297 -14.07 16.84 -10.68
N VAL A 298 -14.56 17.65 -9.73
CA VAL A 298 -13.90 17.94 -8.46
C VAL A 298 -14.81 17.58 -7.28
N GLY A 299 -14.23 17.48 -6.09
CA GLY A 299 -14.96 17.14 -4.86
C GLY A 299 -15.38 15.66 -4.83
N CYS A 300 -14.59 14.80 -5.47
CA CYS A 300 -14.87 13.39 -5.65
C CYS A 300 -13.70 12.49 -5.17
N VAL A 301 -14.00 11.20 -5.00
CA VAL A 301 -13.09 10.19 -4.46
C VAL A 301 -12.56 9.29 -5.58
N ILE A 302 -11.25 9.03 -5.55
CA ILE A 302 -10.56 8.00 -6.31
C ILE A 302 -10.06 6.97 -5.30
N ALA A 303 -10.72 5.82 -5.26
CA ALA A 303 -10.34 4.68 -4.42
C ALA A 303 -10.32 3.41 -5.27
N TYR A 304 -9.40 2.51 -4.93
CA TYR A 304 -9.27 1.17 -5.48
C TYR A 304 -8.23 0.40 -4.68
N ARG A 305 -8.27 -0.93 -4.78
CA ARG A 305 -7.13 -1.81 -4.53
C ARG A 305 -6.70 -2.43 -5.85
N SER A 306 -5.41 -2.61 -6.09
CA SER A 306 -4.93 -3.11 -7.37
C SER A 306 -4.50 -4.58 -7.34
N TYR A 307 -4.83 -5.30 -8.41
CA TYR A 307 -4.47 -6.70 -8.62
C TYR A 307 -4.07 -6.91 -10.07
N LYS A 308 -3.21 -7.90 -10.32
CA LYS A 308 -2.93 -8.36 -11.68
C LYS A 308 -4.24 -8.82 -12.35
N LYS A 309 -4.37 -8.58 -13.65
CA LYS A 309 -5.46 -9.09 -14.46
C LYS A 309 -5.55 -10.61 -14.39
N ASN A 310 -6.78 -11.10 -14.32
CA ASN A 310 -7.11 -12.51 -14.13
C ASN A 310 -6.61 -13.09 -12.78
N THR A 311 -6.27 -12.25 -11.81
CA THR A 311 -6.11 -12.74 -10.43
C THR A 311 -7.47 -13.18 -9.92
N PHE A 312 -7.60 -14.49 -9.66
CA PHE A 312 -8.78 -15.08 -9.04
C PHE A 312 -8.73 -15.02 -7.50
N TYR A 313 -7.60 -14.57 -6.97
CA TYR A 313 -7.29 -14.62 -5.54
C TYR A 313 -7.84 -13.39 -4.80
N LEU A 314 -9.05 -13.52 -4.25
CA LEU A 314 -9.62 -12.60 -3.23
C LEU A 314 -10.62 -13.33 -2.29
N GLY A 315 -10.54 -14.65 -2.20
CA GLY A 315 -11.56 -15.53 -1.61
C GLY A 315 -11.23 -16.12 -0.24
N ASP A 316 -10.30 -15.53 0.51
CA ASP A 316 -9.96 -15.97 1.88
C ASP A 316 -10.60 -15.11 2.99
N GLY A 317 -11.47 -14.16 2.63
CA GLY A 317 -12.20 -13.31 3.58
C GLY A 317 -11.50 -12.01 3.97
N SER A 318 -10.33 -11.72 3.39
CA SER A 318 -9.61 -10.45 3.59
C SER A 318 -10.32 -9.21 3.02
N ILE A 319 -11.29 -9.40 2.13
CA ILE A 319 -12.22 -8.36 1.68
C ILE A 319 -13.56 -8.59 2.37
N LYS A 320 -13.98 -7.61 3.17
CA LYS A 320 -15.30 -7.61 3.80
C LYS A 320 -16.35 -7.36 2.73
N LEU A 321 -17.05 -8.42 2.33
CA LEU A 321 -18.21 -8.32 1.45
C LEU A 321 -19.40 -7.82 2.27
N LEU A 322 -19.93 -6.66 1.89
CA LEU A 322 -21.11 -6.07 2.50
C LEU A 322 -22.34 -6.42 1.66
N ASP A 323 -23.49 -6.54 2.31
CA ASP A 323 -24.75 -6.81 1.62
C ASP A 323 -25.22 -5.55 0.88
N ASN A 324 -25.59 -5.72 -0.39
CA ASN A 324 -26.05 -4.63 -1.29
C ASN A 324 -25.04 -3.50 -1.54
N GLU A 325 -23.77 -3.71 -1.23
CA GLU A 325 -22.69 -2.78 -1.52
C GLU A 325 -21.56 -3.48 -2.30
N GLU A 326 -20.84 -2.70 -3.10
CA GLU A 326 -19.62 -3.09 -3.78
C GLU A 326 -18.45 -2.23 -3.28
N GLU A 327 -17.24 -2.78 -3.32
CA GLU A 327 -16.04 -1.98 -3.13
C GLU A 327 -15.92 -0.97 -4.29
N LEU A 328 -15.46 0.24 -4.00
CA LEU A 328 -15.30 1.29 -4.96
C LEU A 328 -14.04 1.04 -5.78
N CYS A 329 -14.19 1.05 -7.10
CA CYS A 329 -13.06 1.11 -8.02
C CYS A 329 -13.26 2.28 -8.99
N VAL A 330 -12.29 3.20 -8.98
CA VAL A 330 -12.16 4.28 -9.96
C VAL A 330 -10.87 4.08 -10.74
N ASN A 331 -10.95 3.98 -12.07
CA ASN A 331 -9.78 3.86 -12.92
C ASN A 331 -9.24 5.25 -13.31
N PRO A 332 -8.07 5.69 -12.81
CA PRO A 332 -7.57 7.04 -13.11
C PRO A 332 -7.36 7.31 -14.61
N ALA A 333 -7.00 6.26 -15.38
CA ALA A 333 -6.69 6.37 -16.81
C ALA A 333 -7.90 6.66 -17.70
N THR A 334 -9.12 6.55 -17.19
CA THR A 334 -10.36 6.81 -17.96
C THR A 334 -11.04 8.11 -17.57
N LEU A 335 -10.63 8.76 -16.47
CA LEU A 335 -11.37 9.88 -15.88
C LEU A 335 -11.46 11.10 -16.80
N ASP A 336 -10.32 11.56 -17.35
CA ASP A 336 -10.29 12.76 -18.20
C ASP A 336 -10.53 12.48 -19.70
N ASN A 337 -10.88 11.25 -20.07
CA ASN A 337 -11.34 10.96 -21.43
C ASN A 337 -12.82 11.37 -21.57
N ALA A 338 -13.07 12.54 -22.16
CA ALA A 338 -14.42 13.09 -22.35
C ALA A 338 -15.32 12.25 -23.28
N ALA A 339 -14.74 11.33 -24.09
CA ALA A 339 -15.52 10.45 -24.96
C ALA A 339 -16.18 9.28 -24.20
N LEU A 340 -15.72 8.98 -22.99
CA LEU A 340 -16.24 7.86 -22.20
C LEU A 340 -17.48 8.27 -21.39
N THR A 341 -18.45 7.37 -21.33
CA THR A 341 -19.58 7.47 -20.40
C THR A 341 -19.17 7.04 -18.99
N ALA A 342 -20.04 7.27 -17.99
CA ALA A 342 -19.79 6.80 -16.63
C ALA A 342 -19.68 5.26 -16.55
N ASN A 343 -20.39 4.52 -17.40
CA ASN A 343 -20.30 3.06 -17.46
C ASN A 343 -18.99 2.61 -18.08
N ASP A 344 -18.57 3.25 -19.18
CA ASP A 344 -17.30 2.97 -19.84
C ASP A 344 -16.14 3.17 -18.85
N ARG A 345 -16.14 4.26 -18.07
CA ARG A 345 -15.11 4.50 -17.05
C ARG A 345 -15.04 3.42 -15.96
N ARG A 346 -16.14 2.70 -15.71
CA ARG A 346 -16.20 1.60 -14.73
C ARG A 346 -15.73 0.26 -15.28
N SER A 347 -15.52 0.09 -16.58
CA SER A 347 -15.13 -1.21 -17.15
C SER A 347 -13.99 -1.15 -18.15
N ASP A 348 -13.82 -0.03 -18.84
CA ASP A 348 -12.92 0.07 -19.96
C ASP A 348 -11.48 0.03 -19.52
N ARG A 349 -10.71 -0.71 -20.31
CA ARG A 349 -9.27 -0.81 -20.16
C ARG A 349 -8.60 0.33 -20.91
N ALA A 350 -7.77 1.09 -20.21
CA ALA A 350 -6.98 2.16 -20.78
C ALA A 350 -5.48 1.93 -20.50
N PRO A 351 -4.58 2.25 -21.45
CA PRO A 351 -3.15 2.25 -21.18
C PRO A 351 -2.82 3.30 -20.12
N LEU A 352 -1.89 2.97 -19.22
CA LEU A 352 -1.34 3.92 -18.27
C LEU A 352 -0.31 4.79 -18.97
N ILE A 353 -0.51 6.10 -19.01
CA ILE A 353 0.42 7.06 -19.60
C ILE A 353 1.73 7.14 -18.84
N GLY A 354 1.82 6.67 -17.60
CA GLY A 354 3.09 6.60 -16.87
C GLY A 354 3.04 5.90 -15.52
N THR A 355 3.60 4.70 -15.46
CA THR A 355 3.92 3.99 -14.21
C THR A 355 5.25 4.49 -13.66
N LEU A 356 5.25 5.05 -12.44
CA LEU A 356 6.45 5.59 -11.81
C LEU A 356 7.00 4.59 -10.78
N LEU A 357 8.12 3.96 -11.10
CA LEU A 357 8.76 2.97 -10.24
C LEU A 357 9.87 3.62 -9.39
N PRO A 358 9.86 3.41 -8.06
CA PRO A 358 10.96 3.83 -7.20
C PRO A 358 12.16 2.89 -7.30
N PRO A 359 13.26 3.19 -6.59
CA PRO A 359 14.38 2.27 -6.47
C PRO A 359 13.93 0.87 -6.03
N PRO A 360 14.38 -0.21 -6.70
CA PRO A 360 13.90 -1.57 -6.42
C PRO A 360 14.01 -2.00 -4.96
N GLY A 361 15.09 -1.59 -4.27
CA GLY A 361 15.30 -1.94 -2.85
C GLY A 361 14.27 -1.36 -1.88
N TRP A 362 13.39 -0.46 -2.32
CA TRP A 362 12.31 0.10 -1.50
C TRP A 362 11.03 -0.74 -1.55
N ILE A 363 10.83 -1.53 -2.62
CA ILE A 363 9.61 -2.32 -2.85
C ILE A 363 9.98 -3.76 -3.22
N SER A 364 10.61 -4.44 -2.25
CA SER A 364 11.02 -5.85 -2.33
C SER A 364 11.78 -6.22 -3.62
N ASP A 365 12.06 -7.50 -3.83
CA ASP A 365 12.63 -7.98 -5.10
C ASP A 365 11.55 -8.11 -6.21
N SER A 366 10.43 -7.38 -6.07
CA SER A 366 9.26 -7.45 -6.95
C SER A 366 9.37 -6.57 -8.19
N THR A 367 10.44 -5.77 -8.27
CA THR A 367 10.75 -4.95 -9.44
C THR A 367 12.12 -5.33 -9.99
N ARG A 368 12.21 -5.44 -11.32
CA ARG A 368 13.47 -5.73 -12.00
C ARG A 368 14.38 -4.52 -11.92
N LYS A 369 15.62 -4.74 -11.47
CA LYS A 369 16.64 -3.71 -11.49
C LYS A 369 17.01 -3.33 -12.92
N VAL A 370 16.96 -2.03 -13.21
CA VAL A 370 17.48 -1.42 -14.43
C VAL A 370 18.57 -0.40 -14.07
N LEU A 371 19.60 -0.29 -14.89
CA LEU A 371 20.69 0.68 -14.70
C LEU A 371 20.25 2.06 -15.18
N SER A 372 19.38 2.69 -14.40
CA SER A 372 18.84 4.01 -14.70
C SER A 372 19.82 5.14 -14.32
N PRO A 373 19.90 6.23 -15.11
CA PRO A 373 20.63 7.45 -14.73
C PRO A 373 20.09 8.13 -13.48
N THR A 374 18.83 7.86 -13.11
CA THR A 374 18.14 8.45 -11.97
C THR A 374 17.50 7.38 -11.08
N PRO A 375 17.24 7.67 -9.79
CA PRO A 375 16.69 6.70 -8.86
C PRO A 375 15.30 6.17 -9.26
N PHE A 376 14.44 7.04 -9.80
CA PHE A 376 13.11 6.67 -10.28
C PHE A 376 13.11 6.40 -11.78
N VAL A 377 12.24 5.49 -12.19
CA VAL A 377 12.05 5.09 -13.59
C VAL A 377 10.58 5.27 -13.96
N LEU A 378 10.32 6.01 -15.03
CA LEU A 378 9.00 6.12 -15.63
C LEU A 378 8.88 5.10 -16.77
N ALA A 379 7.81 4.32 -16.76
CA ALA A 379 7.48 3.37 -17.81
C ALA A 379 6.13 3.74 -18.44
N ASN A 380 6.18 4.63 -19.44
CA ASN A 380 4.99 5.06 -20.17
C ASN A 380 4.38 3.91 -20.94
N THR A 381 3.06 3.79 -20.94
CA THR A 381 2.27 2.80 -21.71
C THR A 381 2.70 1.34 -21.55
N ALA A 382 3.49 1.02 -20.52
CA ALA A 382 3.94 -0.34 -20.26
C ALA A 382 2.82 -1.20 -19.66
N TYR A 383 1.96 -0.55 -18.89
CA TYR A 383 0.84 -1.16 -18.20
C TYR A 383 -0.49 -0.58 -18.68
N SER A 384 -1.57 -1.29 -18.42
CA SER A 384 -2.94 -0.81 -18.61
C SER A 384 -3.77 -1.15 -17.38
N SER A 385 -4.82 -0.38 -17.14
CA SER A 385 -5.73 -0.57 -16.02
C SER A 385 -7.19 -0.62 -16.48
N ALA A 386 -8.01 -1.40 -15.77
CA ALA A 386 -9.46 -1.41 -15.89
C ALA A 386 -10.06 -1.74 -14.52
N CYS A 387 -11.22 -1.19 -14.17
CA CYS A 387 -11.96 -1.72 -13.03
C CYS A 387 -12.59 -3.06 -13.40
N ALA A 388 -12.26 -4.10 -12.64
CA ALA A 388 -12.78 -5.45 -12.82
C ALA A 388 -13.51 -5.91 -11.55
N SER A 389 -14.21 -7.04 -11.65
CA SER A 389 -14.80 -7.72 -10.50
C SER A 389 -14.10 -9.07 -10.26
N GLY A 390 -14.04 -9.48 -9.00
CA GLY A 390 -13.65 -10.84 -8.62
C GLY A 390 -14.75 -11.86 -8.92
N PRO A 391 -14.62 -13.11 -8.42
CA PRO A 391 -15.68 -14.11 -8.53
C PRO A 391 -17.02 -13.64 -7.94
N ASP A 392 -16.99 -12.85 -6.86
CA ASP A 392 -18.15 -12.09 -6.38
C ASP A 392 -18.14 -10.69 -7.05
N PRO A 393 -19.23 -10.28 -7.74
CA PRO A 393 -19.28 -9.01 -8.46
C PRO A 393 -19.12 -7.78 -7.57
N ARG A 394 -19.41 -7.90 -6.26
CA ARG A 394 -19.27 -6.82 -5.26
C ARG A 394 -17.81 -6.48 -4.97
N ASN A 395 -16.92 -7.44 -5.19
CA ASN A 395 -15.49 -7.25 -5.02
C ASN A 395 -14.92 -6.62 -6.29
N ARG A 396 -14.82 -5.29 -6.29
CA ARG A 396 -14.29 -4.51 -7.41
C ARG A 396 -12.86 -4.11 -7.11
N TYR A 397 -12.02 -4.14 -8.14
CA TYR A 397 -10.61 -3.78 -8.00
C TYR A 397 -10.04 -3.19 -9.29
N LEU A 398 -8.92 -2.48 -9.17
CA LEU A 398 -8.17 -1.97 -10.31
C LEU A 398 -7.29 -3.08 -10.89
N SER A 399 -7.70 -3.63 -12.01
CA SER A 399 -6.99 -4.70 -12.71
C SER A 399 -5.84 -4.15 -13.56
N ILE A 400 -4.62 -4.48 -13.18
CA ILE A 400 -3.39 -4.11 -13.90
C ILE A 400 -2.97 -5.23 -14.85
N ASP A 401 -2.65 -4.87 -16.09
CA ASP A 401 -2.16 -5.79 -17.11
C ASP A 401 -0.90 -5.23 -17.78
N GLU A 402 0.05 -6.10 -18.10
CA GLU A 402 1.22 -5.78 -18.92
C GLU A 402 1.10 -6.57 -20.22
N ASN A 403 1.00 -5.87 -21.35
CA ASN A 403 0.89 -6.51 -22.67
C ASN A 403 1.97 -5.99 -23.61
N LEU A 404 3.22 -6.09 -23.15
CA LEU A 404 4.40 -5.72 -23.93
C LEU A 404 5.02 -6.96 -24.59
N PRO A 405 5.59 -6.85 -25.80
CA PRO A 405 6.37 -7.93 -26.38
C PRO A 405 7.67 -8.12 -25.58
N ALA A 406 8.22 -9.33 -25.58
CA ALA A 406 9.48 -9.63 -24.90
C ALA A 406 10.69 -8.82 -25.42
N SER A 407 10.59 -8.24 -26.62
CA SER A 407 11.59 -7.33 -27.18
C SER A 407 11.56 -5.91 -26.59
N ASP A 408 10.47 -5.53 -25.90
CA ASP A 408 10.36 -4.24 -25.24
C ASP A 408 11.13 -4.26 -23.92
N SER A 409 12.09 -3.35 -23.76
CA SER A 409 12.94 -3.29 -22.56
C SER A 409 12.18 -2.93 -21.28
N ARG A 410 10.93 -2.46 -21.40
CA ARG A 410 10.02 -2.21 -20.27
C ARG A 410 9.24 -3.46 -19.84
N HIS A 411 9.28 -4.55 -20.62
CA HIS A 411 8.64 -5.81 -20.24
C HIS A 411 9.22 -6.36 -18.93
N GLY A 412 8.34 -6.84 -18.05
CA GLY A 412 8.71 -7.43 -16.77
C GLY A 412 9.51 -6.47 -15.87
N LEU A 413 9.20 -5.17 -15.90
CA LEU A 413 9.73 -4.22 -14.92
C LEU A 413 9.15 -4.49 -13.53
N VAL A 414 7.83 -4.70 -13.45
CA VAL A 414 7.18 -5.24 -12.26
C VAL A 414 6.96 -6.73 -12.46
N LEU A 415 7.44 -7.54 -11.52
CA LEU A 415 7.25 -8.98 -11.52
C LEU A 415 5.85 -9.29 -10.98
N LEU A 416 4.82 -9.09 -11.82
CA LEU A 416 3.40 -9.23 -11.45
C LEU A 416 3.04 -10.63 -10.93
N ASP A 417 3.85 -11.64 -11.23
CA ASP A 417 3.71 -13.03 -10.76
C ASP A 417 4.61 -13.39 -9.57
N SER A 418 5.32 -12.41 -8.99
CA SER A 418 6.14 -12.66 -7.80
C SER A 418 5.27 -12.95 -6.58
N GLU A 419 5.73 -13.84 -5.70
CA GLU A 419 5.01 -14.23 -4.48
C GLU A 419 4.58 -13.01 -3.64
N ALA A 420 5.45 -12.00 -3.55
CA ALA A 420 5.20 -10.74 -2.85
C ALA A 420 4.02 -9.91 -3.44
N LEU A 421 3.66 -10.14 -4.71
CA LEU A 421 2.61 -9.40 -5.43
C LEU A 421 1.40 -10.26 -5.83
N THR A 422 1.47 -11.58 -5.63
CA THR A 422 0.37 -12.52 -5.91
C THR A 422 -0.45 -12.89 -4.66
N GLY A 423 -0.06 -12.38 -3.48
CA GLY A 423 -0.75 -12.63 -2.21
C GLY A 423 -2.04 -11.84 -1.99
N ILE A 424 -2.52 -11.83 -0.74
CA ILE A 424 -3.79 -11.19 -0.29
C ILE A 424 -3.88 -9.72 -0.65
N THR A 425 -2.75 -9.04 -0.54
CA THR A 425 -2.64 -7.62 -0.83
C THR A 425 -2.52 -7.34 -2.32
N GLY A 426 -2.33 -8.36 -3.17
CA GLY A 426 -2.10 -8.15 -4.61
C GLY A 426 -0.97 -7.16 -4.86
N LEU A 427 -1.25 -6.11 -5.61
CA LEU A 427 -0.29 -5.08 -6.01
C LEU A 427 -0.24 -3.88 -5.04
N HIS A 428 -0.75 -4.04 -3.81
CA HIS A 428 -0.92 -2.98 -2.80
C HIS A 428 0.25 -2.00 -2.66
N THR A 429 1.49 -2.49 -2.62
CA THR A 429 2.68 -1.63 -2.46
C THR A 429 2.93 -0.67 -3.63
N LEU A 430 2.24 -0.88 -4.76
CA LEU A 430 2.37 -0.14 -6.01
C LEU A 430 1.05 0.54 -6.45
N ASP A 431 0.01 0.55 -5.59
CA ASP A 431 -1.31 1.10 -5.94
C ASP A 431 -1.25 2.52 -6.52
N LEU A 432 -0.41 3.39 -5.94
CA LEU A 432 -0.22 4.77 -6.41
C LEU A 432 0.77 4.84 -7.58
N GLN A 433 1.73 3.91 -7.65
CA GLN A 433 2.83 3.94 -8.61
C GLN A 433 2.36 3.58 -10.02
N PHE A 434 1.42 2.64 -10.14
CA PHE A 434 0.86 2.26 -11.45
C PHE A 434 0.27 3.46 -12.20
N PRO A 435 -0.74 4.18 -11.67
CA PRO A 435 -1.34 5.32 -12.38
C PRO A 435 -0.74 6.67 -11.94
N MET A 436 0.53 6.73 -11.54
CA MET A 436 1.10 7.94 -10.93
C MET A 436 1.01 9.15 -11.86
N ALA A 437 1.32 8.98 -13.15
CA ALA A 437 1.25 10.07 -14.11
C ALA A 437 -0.20 10.55 -14.35
N GLU A 438 -1.18 9.64 -14.37
CA GLU A 438 -2.60 9.97 -14.40
C GLU A 438 -2.97 10.82 -13.19
N LEU A 439 -2.67 10.34 -11.98
CA LEU A 439 -3.05 11.03 -10.75
C LEU A 439 -2.48 12.45 -10.69
N ILE A 440 -1.22 12.64 -11.06
CA ILE A 440 -0.58 13.97 -11.14
C ILE A 440 -1.28 14.85 -12.19
N ASN A 441 -1.59 14.29 -13.36
CA ASN A 441 -2.28 15.04 -14.42
C ASN A 441 -3.71 15.41 -14.02
N LEU A 442 -4.43 14.52 -13.32
CA LEU A 442 -5.78 14.78 -12.81
C LEU A 442 -5.77 15.97 -11.84
N VAL A 443 -4.79 16.04 -10.94
CA VAL A 443 -4.59 17.18 -10.03
C VAL A 443 -4.25 18.44 -10.82
N ARG A 444 -3.30 18.36 -11.75
CA ARG A 444 -2.88 19.50 -12.58
C ARG A 444 -4.01 20.09 -13.41
N ALA A 445 -4.94 19.26 -13.88
CA ALA A 445 -6.06 19.70 -14.73
C ALA A 445 -7.23 20.30 -13.95
N ARG A 446 -7.36 20.00 -12.65
CA ARG A 446 -8.52 20.38 -11.81
C ARG A 446 -8.28 21.59 -10.90
N ARG A 447 -7.04 22.09 -10.87
CA ARG A 447 -6.63 23.20 -10.00
C ARG A 447 -7.14 24.56 -10.43
#